data_AF-A0A955SW37-F1
#
_entry.id   AF-A0A955SW37-F1
#
_cell.length_a   1.000
_cell.length_b   1.000
_cell.length_c   1.000
_cell.angle_alpha   90.00
_cell.angle_beta   90.00
_cell.angle_gamma   90.00
#
_symmetry.space_group_name_H-M   'P 1'
#
loop_
_entity.id
_entity.type
_entity.pdbx_description
1 polymer ?
#
loop_
_entity_poly.entity_id
_entity_poly.type
_entity_poly.pdbx_seq_one_letter_code
_entity_poly.pdbx_strand_id
1 'polypeptide(L)'
;MLLEARFGRCAALGAFVFGTLSPAWIYYPSTLFSETLFGFLLVLSLLLLWRAMRVSTNGKASIVLSILSGIALGLATLTRSVLLLLPFFLIAAACLHKSRRHILKPILIITLAWTCTLLPWTIRNYLCFDAFIPVNTMGGIVLYQGAHPHPEGFGFTPWEEIDAAAGTHDEVERNRVLTREAIHTYVNDPLRTIRLAALKFLWFWNPWDGDSFSLGSSFNPHTFLLIVFAGAYAFFAIGSPKTQAVSGNGLIPWLFSIVLLYFVLMALLFYGSPRFRMPVEPLLWGFAGLGFCALMNLRGRNREILLVCILGSSLFLYLAGDLVKEGLRTAVDMILGYREFWGKGSP
;
A
#
# COMPACT_ATOMS: atom_id res chain seq x y z
N MET A 1 12.60 -6.82 -17.30
CA MET A 1 12.31 -5.82 -18.37
C MET A 1 12.12 -4.37 -17.87
N LEU A 2 11.06 -3.96 -17.13
CA LEU A 2 10.90 -2.54 -16.70
C LEU A 2 12.05 -2.05 -15.81
N LEU A 3 12.36 -2.82 -14.76
CA LEU A 3 13.44 -2.50 -13.84
C LEU A 3 14.81 -2.65 -14.50
N GLU A 4 14.97 -3.63 -15.39
CA GLU A 4 16.23 -3.90 -16.08
C GLU A 4 16.61 -2.79 -17.07
N ALA A 5 15.63 -2.35 -17.87
CA ALA A 5 15.81 -1.27 -18.84
C ALA A 5 16.11 0.08 -18.18
N ARG A 6 15.90 0.22 -16.86
CA ARG A 6 16.09 1.49 -16.15
C ARG A 6 17.16 1.49 -15.08
N PHE A 7 17.21 0.45 -14.29
CA PHE A 7 18.04 0.33 -13.10
C PHE A 7 19.14 -0.74 -13.25
N GLY A 8 19.22 -1.35 -14.44
CA GLY A 8 20.20 -2.37 -14.76
C GLY A 8 19.77 -3.77 -14.30
N ARG A 9 20.53 -4.77 -14.77
CA ARG A 9 20.25 -6.20 -14.56
C ARG A 9 20.28 -6.59 -13.09
N CYS A 10 21.17 -6.00 -12.29
CA CYS A 10 21.27 -6.30 -10.85
C CYS A 10 20.01 -5.90 -10.07
N ALA A 11 19.48 -4.69 -10.28
CA ALA A 11 18.26 -4.24 -9.62
C ALA A 11 17.02 -5.06 -10.06
N ALA A 12 16.96 -5.44 -11.33
CA ALA A 12 15.90 -6.29 -11.85
C ALA A 12 15.94 -7.72 -11.27
N LEU A 13 17.12 -8.31 -11.15
CA LEU A 13 17.32 -9.61 -10.52
C LEU A 13 16.98 -9.54 -9.03
N GLY A 14 17.42 -8.50 -8.32
CA GLY A 14 17.07 -8.30 -6.91
C GLY A 14 15.55 -8.23 -6.72
N ALA A 15 14.86 -7.41 -7.50
CA ALA A 15 13.40 -7.31 -7.45
C ALA A 15 12.69 -8.62 -7.83
N PHE A 16 13.24 -9.38 -8.79
CA PHE A 16 12.72 -10.70 -9.15
C PHE A 16 12.85 -11.67 -7.98
N VAL A 17 14.01 -11.73 -7.32
CA VAL A 17 14.24 -12.58 -6.14
C VAL A 17 13.31 -12.20 -5.00
N PHE A 18 13.13 -10.91 -4.71
CA PHE A 18 12.13 -10.48 -3.73
C PHE A 18 10.71 -10.87 -4.15
N GLY A 19 10.36 -10.75 -5.42
CA GLY A 19 9.03 -11.16 -5.90
C GLY A 19 8.76 -12.66 -5.76
N THR A 20 9.68 -13.50 -6.25
CA THR A 20 9.47 -14.95 -6.29
C THR A 20 9.61 -15.63 -4.93
N LEU A 21 10.39 -15.05 -4.02
CA LEU A 21 10.55 -15.57 -2.66
C LEU A 21 9.54 -14.97 -1.67
N SER A 22 8.58 -14.16 -2.13
CA SER A 22 7.54 -13.65 -1.25
C SER A 22 6.55 -14.77 -0.89
N PRO A 23 6.49 -15.21 0.38
CA PRO A 23 5.61 -16.31 0.74
C PRO A 23 4.13 -15.91 0.56
N ALA A 24 3.81 -14.62 0.69
CA ALA A 24 2.46 -14.09 0.53
C ALA A 24 2.02 -14.28 -0.93
N TRP A 25 2.85 -13.89 -1.89
CA TRP A 25 2.56 -14.03 -3.31
C TRP A 25 2.58 -15.48 -3.81
N ILE A 26 3.07 -16.43 -3.01
CA ILE A 26 2.93 -17.88 -3.25
C ILE A 26 1.59 -18.38 -2.68
N TYR A 27 1.21 -17.94 -1.47
CA TYR A 27 0.01 -18.40 -0.78
C TYR A 27 -1.28 -17.82 -1.38
N TYR A 28 -1.38 -16.50 -1.54
CA TYR A 28 -2.61 -15.82 -1.95
C TYR A 28 -3.23 -16.30 -3.27
N PRO A 29 -2.46 -16.63 -4.33
CA PRO A 29 -3.02 -17.22 -5.54
C PRO A 29 -3.73 -18.56 -5.31
N SER A 30 -3.30 -19.33 -4.29
CA SER A 30 -3.93 -20.61 -3.95
C SER A 30 -5.28 -20.46 -3.24
N THR A 31 -5.60 -19.27 -2.71
CA THR A 31 -6.80 -19.01 -1.89
C THR A 31 -7.86 -18.17 -2.63
N LEU A 32 -7.73 -17.98 -3.96
CA LEU A 32 -8.67 -17.21 -4.81
C LEU A 32 -9.01 -15.80 -4.27
N PHE A 33 -8.03 -15.15 -3.65
CA PHE A 33 -8.17 -13.83 -3.08
C PHE A 33 -8.10 -12.72 -4.14
N SER A 34 -8.85 -11.61 -3.94
CA SER A 34 -8.95 -10.50 -4.92
C SER A 34 -7.65 -9.69 -5.05
N GLU A 35 -6.75 -9.81 -4.08
CA GLU A 35 -5.47 -9.14 -3.98
C GLU A 35 -4.57 -9.41 -5.19
N THR A 36 -4.56 -10.64 -5.72
CA THR A 36 -3.72 -11.02 -6.85
C THR A 36 -4.14 -10.29 -8.13
N LEU A 37 -5.45 -10.32 -8.43
CA LEU A 37 -6.01 -9.61 -9.60
C LEU A 37 -5.85 -8.09 -9.44
N PHE A 38 -6.15 -7.57 -8.25
CA PHE A 38 -6.00 -6.16 -7.93
C PHE A 38 -4.56 -5.66 -8.12
N GLY A 39 -3.58 -6.37 -7.54
CA GLY A 39 -2.16 -6.03 -7.67
C GLY A 39 -1.67 -6.09 -9.11
N PHE A 40 -2.08 -7.12 -9.87
CA PHE A 40 -1.76 -7.23 -11.29
C PHE A 40 -2.29 -6.02 -12.08
N LEU A 41 -3.57 -5.66 -11.93
CA LEU A 41 -4.19 -4.56 -12.66
C LEU A 41 -3.57 -3.20 -12.29
N LEU A 42 -3.23 -2.99 -11.00
CA LEU A 42 -2.53 -1.80 -10.54
C LEU A 42 -1.14 -1.67 -11.18
N VAL A 43 -0.32 -2.73 -11.12
CA VAL A 43 1.03 -2.73 -11.72
C VAL A 43 0.96 -2.55 -13.23
N LEU A 44 0.00 -3.19 -13.89
CA LEU A 44 -0.25 -3.02 -15.34
C LEU A 44 -0.60 -1.57 -15.66
N SER A 45 -1.50 -0.95 -14.89
CA SER A 45 -1.87 0.46 -15.07
C SER A 45 -0.66 1.39 -14.94
N LEU A 46 0.16 1.19 -13.91
CA LEU A 46 1.37 1.99 -13.68
C LEU A 46 2.43 1.80 -14.77
N LEU A 47 2.61 0.57 -15.26
CA LEU A 47 3.49 0.25 -16.39
C LEU A 47 3.05 0.97 -17.67
N LEU A 48 1.75 0.94 -17.97
CA LEU A 48 1.18 1.60 -19.15
C LEU A 48 1.27 3.12 -19.06
N LEU A 49 0.95 3.71 -17.91
CA LEU A 49 1.14 5.14 -17.63
C LEU A 49 2.61 5.54 -17.81
N TRP A 50 3.53 4.75 -17.26
CA TRP A 50 4.95 5.01 -17.44
C TRP A 50 5.37 5.00 -18.91
N ARG A 51 4.91 4.02 -19.70
CA ARG A 51 5.19 3.98 -21.14
C ARG A 51 4.58 5.18 -21.86
N ALA A 52 3.36 5.58 -21.51
CA ALA A 52 2.70 6.75 -22.08
C ALA A 52 3.51 8.04 -21.86
N MET A 53 4.10 8.21 -20.68
CA MET A 53 4.94 9.37 -20.34
C MET A 53 6.31 9.39 -21.04
N ARG A 54 6.74 8.28 -21.66
CA ARG A 54 8.03 8.20 -22.39
C ARG A 54 7.91 8.44 -23.89
N VAL A 55 6.74 8.16 -24.46
CA VAL A 55 6.48 8.44 -25.87
C VAL A 55 6.09 9.91 -26.02
N SER A 56 6.15 10.44 -27.24
CA SER A 56 5.63 11.79 -27.52
C SER A 56 4.21 11.93 -26.96
N THR A 57 4.03 12.89 -26.05
CA THR A 57 2.77 13.12 -25.31
C THR A 57 1.60 13.47 -26.24
N ASN A 58 1.90 13.96 -27.44
CA ASN A 58 0.94 14.26 -28.50
C ASN A 58 0.78 13.16 -29.54
N GLY A 59 1.58 12.09 -29.45
CA GLY A 59 1.45 10.93 -30.34
C GLY A 59 0.26 10.05 -30.00
N LYS A 60 -0.32 9.41 -31.03
CA LYS A 60 -1.41 8.43 -30.89
C LYS A 60 -1.08 7.34 -29.87
N ALA A 61 0.16 6.87 -29.85
CA ALA A 61 0.63 5.85 -28.92
C ALA A 61 0.50 6.26 -27.43
N SER A 62 0.83 7.51 -27.08
CA SER A 62 0.67 8.02 -25.70
C SER A 62 -0.80 8.01 -25.28
N ILE A 63 -1.70 8.42 -26.17
CA ILE A 63 -3.15 8.44 -25.90
C ILE A 63 -3.67 7.02 -25.67
N VAL A 64 -3.35 6.08 -26.56
CA VAL A 64 -3.78 4.68 -26.44
C VAL A 64 -3.26 4.05 -25.14
N LEU A 65 -1.97 4.24 -24.82
CA LEU A 65 -1.39 3.74 -23.57
C LEU A 65 -2.05 4.34 -22.33
N SER A 66 -2.39 5.63 -22.37
CA SER A 66 -3.10 6.31 -21.27
C SER A 66 -4.52 5.79 -21.11
N ILE A 67 -5.25 5.53 -22.21
CA ILE A 67 -6.59 4.93 -22.17
C ILE A 67 -6.52 3.52 -21.56
N LEU A 68 -5.62 2.67 -22.06
CA LEU A 68 -5.44 1.31 -21.53
C LEU A 68 -5.03 1.32 -20.05
N SER A 69 -4.18 2.26 -19.65
CA SER A 69 -3.81 2.48 -18.25
C SER A 69 -5.02 2.86 -17.38
N GLY A 70 -5.89 3.75 -17.86
CA GLY A 70 -7.11 4.15 -17.16
C GLY A 70 -8.15 3.04 -17.08
N ILE A 71 -8.29 2.21 -18.13
CA ILE A 71 -9.14 1.02 -18.08
C ILE A 71 -8.61 0.02 -17.05
N ALA A 72 -7.30 -0.28 -17.07
CA ALA A 72 -6.70 -1.16 -16.07
C ALA A 72 -6.87 -0.62 -14.64
N LEU A 73 -6.72 0.70 -14.44
CA LEU A 73 -6.97 1.34 -13.15
C LEU A 73 -8.45 1.28 -12.73
N GLY A 74 -9.36 1.44 -13.68
CA GLY A 74 -10.81 1.33 -13.43
C GLY A 74 -11.20 -0.08 -12.99
N LEU A 75 -10.70 -1.10 -13.69
CA LEU A 75 -10.88 -2.50 -13.30
C LEU A 75 -10.22 -2.82 -11.94
N ALA A 76 -9.05 -2.25 -11.65
CA ALA A 76 -8.43 -2.35 -10.33
C ALA A 76 -9.30 -1.70 -9.24
N THR A 77 -9.94 -0.56 -9.55
CA THR A 77 -10.84 0.14 -8.62
C THR A 77 -12.14 -0.63 -8.39
N LEU A 78 -12.66 -1.32 -9.41
CA LEU A 78 -13.83 -2.20 -9.29
C LEU A 78 -13.52 -3.47 -8.48
N THR A 79 -12.28 -3.97 -8.53
CA THR A 79 -11.88 -5.10 -7.68
C THR A 79 -11.70 -4.68 -6.23
N ARG A 80 -11.13 -3.49 -5.96
CA ARG A 80 -11.07 -2.90 -4.61
C ARG A 80 -11.20 -1.38 -4.66
N SER A 81 -12.15 -0.84 -3.89
CA SER A 81 -12.49 0.58 -3.85
C SER A 81 -11.39 1.50 -3.29
N VAL A 82 -10.31 0.93 -2.73
CA VAL A 82 -9.18 1.70 -2.17
C VAL A 82 -8.49 2.62 -3.19
N LEU A 83 -8.65 2.38 -4.50
CA LEU A 83 -8.06 3.23 -5.55
C LEU A 83 -8.97 4.39 -6.00
N LEU A 84 -10.15 4.55 -5.41
CA LEU A 84 -11.15 5.54 -5.83
C LEU A 84 -10.59 6.97 -5.86
N LEU A 85 -9.65 7.28 -4.96
CA LEU A 85 -9.03 8.60 -4.83
C LEU A 85 -7.69 8.73 -5.57
N LEU A 86 -7.15 7.65 -6.14
CA LEU A 86 -5.80 7.65 -6.72
C LEU A 86 -5.67 8.58 -7.94
N PRO A 87 -6.60 8.62 -8.92
CA PRO A 87 -6.47 9.53 -10.06
C PRO A 87 -6.37 11.01 -9.64
N PHE A 88 -7.17 11.43 -8.65
CA PHE A 88 -7.14 12.79 -8.12
C PHE A 88 -5.83 13.09 -7.38
N PHE A 89 -5.31 12.12 -6.65
CA PHE A 89 -4.01 12.23 -5.99
C PHE A 89 -2.87 12.37 -7.02
N LEU A 90 -2.93 11.62 -8.12
CA LEU A 90 -1.98 11.74 -9.24
C LEU A 90 -2.07 13.10 -9.93
N ILE A 91 -3.27 13.65 -10.13
CA ILE A 91 -3.46 15.01 -10.67
C ILE A 91 -2.81 16.05 -9.76
N ALA A 92 -3.11 15.99 -8.46
CA ALA A 92 -2.55 16.93 -7.48
C ALA A 92 -1.01 16.87 -7.47
N ALA A 93 -0.44 15.67 -7.41
CA ALA A 93 1.01 15.47 -7.46
C ALA A 93 1.60 15.98 -8.79
N ALA A 94 0.92 15.74 -9.92
CA ALA A 94 1.39 16.16 -11.23
C ALA A 94 1.41 17.68 -11.41
N CYS A 95 0.45 18.39 -10.83
CA CYS A 95 0.40 19.84 -10.82
C CYS A 95 1.60 20.48 -10.08
N LEU A 96 2.12 19.79 -9.06
CA LEU A 96 3.29 20.22 -8.26
C LEU A 96 4.62 19.82 -8.89
N HIS A 97 4.63 18.96 -9.91
CA HIS A 97 5.85 18.46 -10.53
C HIS A 97 6.39 19.42 -11.61
N LYS A 98 7.72 19.59 -11.68
CA LYS A 98 8.39 20.48 -12.65
C LYS A 98 8.02 20.19 -14.11
N SER A 99 7.77 18.93 -14.44
CA SER A 99 7.39 18.46 -15.78
C SER A 99 5.87 18.42 -16.02
N ARG A 100 5.04 19.18 -15.28
CA ARG A 100 3.56 19.14 -15.34
C ARG A 100 2.97 19.10 -16.75
N ARG A 101 3.53 19.89 -17.69
CA ARG A 101 3.08 19.96 -19.10
C ARG A 101 3.13 18.61 -19.83
N HIS A 102 4.04 17.73 -19.43
CA HIS A 102 4.23 16.42 -20.06
C HIS A 102 3.44 15.30 -19.39
N ILE A 103 3.10 15.44 -18.11
CA ILE A 103 2.52 14.36 -17.30
C ILE A 103 1.03 14.54 -17.03
N LEU A 104 0.55 15.78 -17.03
CA LEU A 104 -0.85 16.08 -16.71
C LEU A 104 -1.80 15.52 -17.77
N LYS A 105 -1.45 15.63 -19.06
CA LYS A 105 -2.28 15.11 -20.15
C LYS A 105 -2.50 13.58 -20.07
N PRO A 106 -1.46 12.72 -19.96
CA PRO A 106 -1.65 11.29 -19.72
C PRO A 106 -2.53 10.99 -18.49
N ILE A 107 -2.31 11.70 -17.37
CA ILE A 107 -3.06 11.51 -16.13
C ILE A 107 -4.54 11.91 -16.29
N LEU A 108 -4.84 12.99 -17.01
CA LEU A 108 -6.21 13.39 -17.32
C LEU A 108 -6.92 12.36 -18.21
N ILE A 109 -6.23 11.82 -19.22
CA ILE A 109 -6.77 10.76 -20.08
C ILE A 109 -7.04 9.49 -19.27
N ILE A 110 -6.12 9.10 -18.37
CA ILE A 110 -6.30 7.99 -17.43
C ILE A 110 -7.52 8.22 -16.55
N THR A 111 -7.66 9.42 -15.98
CA THR A 111 -8.79 9.78 -15.11
C THR A 111 -10.11 9.65 -15.88
N LEU A 112 -10.16 10.11 -17.13
CA LEU A 112 -11.35 9.97 -17.98
C LEU A 112 -11.68 8.50 -18.28
N ALA A 113 -10.69 7.72 -18.72
CA ALA A 113 -10.89 6.30 -19.03
C ALA A 113 -11.26 5.47 -17.78
N TRP A 114 -10.68 5.81 -16.63
CA TRP A 114 -11.03 5.26 -15.33
C TRP A 114 -12.50 5.56 -14.97
N THR A 115 -12.93 6.82 -15.09
CA THR A 115 -14.34 7.21 -14.87
C THR A 115 -15.29 6.44 -15.78
N CYS A 116 -14.98 6.34 -17.07
CA CYS A 116 -15.79 5.59 -18.03
C CYS A 116 -15.87 4.09 -17.69
N THR A 117 -14.81 3.53 -17.10
CA THR A 117 -14.78 2.12 -16.68
C THR A 117 -15.66 1.88 -15.45
N LEU A 118 -15.71 2.84 -14.52
CA LEU A 118 -16.57 2.76 -13.33
C LEU A 118 -18.04 3.03 -13.62
N LEU A 119 -18.34 3.78 -14.69
CA LEU A 119 -19.66 4.34 -14.94
C LEU A 119 -20.77 3.28 -15.04
N PRO A 120 -20.62 2.14 -15.75
CA PRO A 120 -21.68 1.14 -15.85
C PRO A 120 -22.06 0.54 -14.48
N TRP A 121 -21.06 0.29 -13.64
CA TRP A 121 -21.28 -0.25 -12.29
C TRP A 121 -21.89 0.80 -11.36
N THR A 122 -21.41 2.05 -11.43
CA THR A 122 -21.97 3.18 -10.68
C THR A 122 -23.45 3.40 -11.03
N ILE A 123 -23.81 3.35 -12.33
CA ILE A 123 -25.21 3.47 -12.79
C ILE A 123 -26.04 2.32 -12.24
N ARG A 124 -25.55 1.08 -12.33
CA ARG A 124 -26.24 -0.08 -11.75
C ARG A 124 -26.49 0.13 -10.25
N ASN A 125 -25.49 0.60 -9.52
CA ASN A 125 -25.63 0.83 -8.08
C ASN A 125 -26.65 1.92 -7.79
N TYR A 126 -26.63 3.02 -8.55
CA TYR A 126 -27.63 4.08 -8.42
C TYR A 126 -29.05 3.56 -8.63
N LEU A 127 -29.26 2.74 -9.68
CA LEU A 127 -30.58 2.16 -9.98
C LEU A 127 -31.04 1.14 -8.93
N CYS A 128 -30.12 0.44 -8.27
CA CYS A 128 -30.46 -0.58 -7.26
C CYS A 128 -30.63 -0.01 -5.85
N PHE A 129 -29.85 1.01 -5.49
CA PHE A 129 -29.76 1.53 -4.12
C PHE A 129 -30.33 2.94 -3.95
N ASP A 130 -30.76 3.58 -5.05
CA ASP A 130 -31.21 4.98 -5.08
C ASP A 130 -30.21 5.95 -4.42
N ALA A 131 -28.92 5.63 -4.58
CA ALA A 131 -27.81 6.33 -3.95
C ALA A 131 -26.56 6.32 -4.82
N PHE A 132 -25.78 7.40 -4.77
CA PHE A 132 -24.52 7.49 -5.49
C PHE A 132 -23.44 6.62 -4.82
N ILE A 133 -23.22 5.43 -5.36
CA ILE A 133 -22.26 4.44 -4.86
C ILE A 133 -21.31 4.05 -6.02
N PRO A 134 -20.11 4.66 -6.11
CA PRO A 134 -19.21 4.44 -7.25
C PRO A 134 -18.71 2.99 -7.40
N VAL A 135 -18.51 2.29 -6.27
CA VAL A 135 -17.96 0.93 -6.26
C VAL A 135 -18.72 0.04 -5.28
N ASN A 136 -18.67 0.35 -3.99
CA ASN A 136 -19.30 -0.42 -2.93
C ASN A 136 -19.61 0.44 -1.70
N THR A 137 -20.33 -0.15 -0.74
CA THR A 137 -20.79 0.39 0.55
C THR A 137 -19.88 0.01 1.72
N MET A 138 -18.70 -0.53 1.45
CA MET A 138 -17.77 -0.98 2.51
C MET A 138 -16.96 0.17 3.13
N GLY A 139 -16.98 1.35 2.52
CA GLY A 139 -16.15 2.48 2.93
C GLY A 139 -16.36 2.89 4.39
N GLY A 140 -17.62 2.96 4.84
CA GLY A 140 -18.01 3.31 6.20
C GLY A 140 -17.59 2.25 7.22
N ILE A 141 -17.75 0.97 6.88
CA ILE A 141 -17.28 -0.15 7.72
C ILE A 141 -15.77 -0.07 7.93
N VAL A 142 -15.00 0.07 6.85
CA VAL A 142 -13.54 0.10 6.93
C VAL A 142 -13.05 1.39 7.62
N LEU A 143 -13.74 2.51 7.43
CA LEU A 143 -13.41 3.77 8.11
C LEU A 143 -13.69 3.67 9.63
N TYR A 144 -14.83 3.08 9.99
CA TYR A 144 -15.21 2.82 11.37
C TYR A 144 -14.23 1.89 12.06
N GLN A 145 -13.85 0.77 11.43
CA GLN A 145 -12.82 -0.13 11.94
C GLN A 145 -11.48 0.59 12.19
N GLY A 146 -11.16 1.60 11.38
CA GLY A 146 -9.98 2.44 11.59
C GLY A 146 -10.08 3.33 12.84
N ALA A 147 -11.28 3.79 13.20
CA ALA A 147 -11.52 4.67 14.36
C ALA A 147 -11.78 3.89 15.66
N HIS A 148 -12.38 2.70 15.51
CA HIS A 148 -12.76 1.76 16.55
C HIS A 148 -12.09 0.41 16.27
N PRO A 149 -10.79 0.31 16.57
CA PRO A 149 -10.04 -0.90 16.34
C PRO A 149 -10.45 -2.01 17.32
N HIS A 150 -10.48 -3.25 16.84
CA HIS A 150 -10.80 -4.42 17.65
C HIS A 150 -9.81 -4.59 18.83
N PRO A 151 -10.24 -5.16 19.98
CA PRO A 151 -9.36 -5.48 21.10
C PRO A 151 -8.32 -6.58 20.84
N GLU A 152 -8.24 -7.17 19.65
CA GLU A 152 -7.12 -8.03 19.24
C GLU A 152 -6.24 -7.34 18.20
N GLY A 153 -6.53 -6.06 18.01
CA GLY A 153 -5.88 -5.16 17.12
C GLY A 153 -6.31 -5.23 15.67
N PHE A 154 -5.50 -4.51 14.92
CA PHE A 154 -5.66 -4.29 13.51
C PHE A 154 -5.55 -5.63 12.76
N GLY A 155 -6.65 -6.07 12.13
CA GLY A 155 -6.73 -7.34 11.37
C GLY A 155 -8.04 -8.06 11.66
N PHE A 156 -8.53 -7.85 12.87
CA PHE A 156 -9.82 -8.29 13.34
C PHE A 156 -10.87 -7.19 13.10
N THR A 157 -12.04 -7.61 12.64
CA THR A 157 -13.16 -6.70 12.43
C THR A 157 -14.09 -6.76 13.64
N PRO A 158 -14.36 -5.64 14.32
CA PRO A 158 -15.27 -5.60 15.47
C PRO A 158 -16.73 -5.65 14.99
N TRP A 159 -17.16 -6.81 14.50
CA TRP A 159 -18.50 -6.99 13.91
C TRP A 159 -19.62 -6.64 14.90
N GLU A 160 -19.49 -7.02 16.17
CA GLU A 160 -20.48 -6.71 17.19
C GLU A 160 -20.66 -5.20 17.38
N GLU A 161 -19.56 -4.44 17.47
CA GLU A 161 -19.61 -2.98 17.59
C GLU A 161 -20.15 -2.33 16.31
N ILE A 162 -19.73 -2.82 15.14
CA ILE A 162 -20.21 -2.32 13.85
C ILE A 162 -21.71 -2.55 13.70
N ASP A 163 -22.20 -3.74 14.05
CA ASP A 163 -23.61 -4.08 13.94
C ASP A 163 -24.44 -3.32 14.99
N ALA A 164 -23.91 -3.10 16.19
CA ALA A 164 -24.54 -2.25 17.21
C ALA A 164 -24.63 -0.79 16.77
N ALA A 165 -23.55 -0.22 16.22
CA ALA A 165 -23.50 1.15 15.72
C ALA A 165 -24.38 1.35 14.48
N ALA A 166 -24.36 0.37 13.56
CA ALA A 166 -25.16 0.40 12.36
C ALA A 166 -26.65 0.12 12.61
N GLY A 167 -27.01 -0.61 13.67
CA GLY A 167 -28.38 -1.01 13.95
C GLY A 167 -29.02 -1.84 12.82
N THR A 168 -30.34 -1.74 12.67
CA THR A 168 -31.12 -2.45 11.63
C THR A 168 -31.23 -1.67 10.32
N HIS A 169 -30.33 -0.73 10.07
CA HIS A 169 -30.34 0.09 8.86
C HIS A 169 -29.99 -0.75 7.62
N ASP A 170 -30.49 -0.32 6.46
CA ASP A 170 -30.07 -0.92 5.19
C ASP A 170 -28.57 -0.69 4.90
N GLU A 171 -28.05 -1.36 3.88
CA GLU A 171 -26.62 -1.31 3.53
C GLU A 171 -26.09 0.12 3.27
N VAL A 172 -26.93 0.99 2.68
CA VAL A 172 -26.55 2.36 2.32
C VAL A 172 -26.49 3.24 3.55
N GLU A 173 -27.51 3.16 4.39
CA GLU A 173 -27.62 3.94 5.60
C GLU A 173 -26.62 3.45 6.66
N ARG A 174 -26.40 2.13 6.77
CA ARG A 174 -25.30 1.54 7.55
C ARG A 174 -23.96 2.17 7.16
N ASN A 175 -23.66 2.26 5.86
CA ASN A 175 -22.43 2.90 5.39
C ASN A 175 -22.34 4.39 5.80
N ARG A 176 -23.46 5.13 5.76
CA ARG A 176 -23.50 6.56 6.15
C ARG A 176 -23.32 6.77 7.65
N VAL A 177 -24.02 6.00 8.48
CA VAL A 177 -23.96 6.08 9.94
C VAL A 177 -22.54 5.79 10.42
N LEU A 178 -21.95 4.67 9.98
CA LEU A 178 -20.59 4.28 10.34
C LEU A 178 -19.55 5.31 9.86
N THR A 179 -19.73 5.88 8.67
CA THR A 179 -18.86 6.95 8.17
C THR A 179 -18.94 8.19 9.06
N ARG A 180 -20.15 8.62 9.43
CA ARG A 180 -20.38 9.80 10.28
C ARG A 180 -19.75 9.59 11.66
N GLU A 181 -19.94 8.43 12.25
CA GLU A 181 -19.40 8.11 13.57
C GLU A 181 -17.87 8.02 13.59
N ALA A 182 -17.27 7.42 12.55
CA ALA A 182 -15.82 7.39 12.39
C ALA A 182 -15.24 8.80 12.27
N ILE A 183 -15.85 9.66 11.45
CA ILE A 183 -15.44 11.07 11.30
C ILE A 183 -15.60 11.82 12.63
N HIS A 184 -16.73 11.65 13.31
CA HIS A 184 -16.98 12.26 14.61
C HIS A 184 -15.89 11.88 15.63
N THR A 185 -15.51 10.60 15.65
CA THR A 185 -14.43 10.09 16.51
C THR A 185 -13.09 10.75 16.17
N TYR A 186 -12.75 10.83 14.88
CA TYR A 186 -11.48 11.43 14.48
C TYR A 186 -11.38 12.93 14.80
N VAL A 187 -12.49 13.66 14.67
CA VAL A 187 -12.53 15.11 14.87
C VAL A 187 -12.55 15.48 16.36
N ASN A 188 -13.31 14.75 17.18
CA ASN A 188 -13.48 15.11 18.59
C ASN A 188 -12.31 14.70 19.49
N ASP A 189 -11.50 13.73 19.08
CA ASP A 189 -10.30 13.33 19.82
C ASP A 189 -9.06 13.31 18.91
N PRO A 190 -8.50 14.50 18.58
CA PRO A 190 -7.36 14.60 17.67
C PRO A 190 -6.11 13.90 18.21
N LEU A 191 -5.93 13.84 19.53
CA LEU A 191 -4.79 13.15 20.14
C LEU A 191 -4.90 11.64 19.93
N ARG A 192 -6.09 11.06 20.16
CA ARG A 192 -6.37 9.67 19.81
C ARG A 192 -6.20 9.41 18.32
N THR A 193 -6.65 10.31 17.45
CA THR A 193 -6.47 10.20 16.00
C THR A 193 -5.00 10.10 15.60
N ILE A 194 -4.14 10.96 16.18
CA ILE A 194 -2.69 10.93 15.91
C ILE A 194 -2.08 9.60 16.42
N ARG A 195 -2.48 9.14 17.61
CA ARG A 195 -2.03 7.84 18.16
C ARG A 195 -2.47 6.68 17.28
N LEU A 196 -3.72 6.66 16.84
CA LEU A 196 -4.26 5.65 15.92
C LEU A 196 -3.54 5.68 14.58
N ALA A 197 -3.26 6.87 14.02
CA ALA A 197 -2.48 7.00 12.79
C ALA A 197 -1.07 6.41 12.97
N ALA A 198 -0.39 6.70 14.09
CA ALA A 198 0.92 6.11 14.39
C ALA A 198 0.83 4.58 14.52
N LEU A 199 -0.18 4.05 15.20
CA LEU A 199 -0.40 2.60 15.31
C LEU A 199 -0.64 1.96 13.95
N LYS A 200 -1.52 2.53 13.11
CA LYS A 200 -1.80 2.03 11.76
C LYS A 200 -0.58 2.08 10.88
N PHE A 201 0.26 3.10 11.01
CA PHE A 201 1.55 3.18 10.31
C PHE A 201 2.45 2.01 10.70
N LEU A 202 2.66 1.80 12.01
CA LEU A 202 3.47 0.70 12.52
C LEU A 202 2.90 -0.66 12.08
N TRP A 203 1.58 -0.79 12.06
CA TRP A 203 0.89 -2.01 11.65
C TRP A 203 0.99 -2.29 10.15
N PHE A 204 0.86 -1.26 9.31
CA PHE A 204 1.05 -1.36 7.86
C PHE A 204 2.48 -1.80 7.50
N TRP A 205 3.47 -1.41 8.31
CA TRP A 205 4.87 -1.80 8.16
C TRP A 205 5.27 -3.02 9.00
N ASN A 206 4.33 -3.65 9.67
CA ASN A 206 4.59 -4.79 10.55
C ASN A 206 5.11 -5.99 9.74
N PRO A 207 6.26 -6.59 10.11
CA PRO A 207 6.77 -7.82 9.52
C PRO A 207 6.17 -9.08 10.16
N TRP A 208 5.45 -8.99 11.27
CA TRP A 208 4.70 -10.10 11.87
C TRP A 208 3.31 -10.17 11.26
N ASP A 209 3.18 -10.96 10.19
CA ASP A 209 2.00 -10.99 9.34
C ASP A 209 1.19 -12.28 9.53
N GLY A 210 0.52 -12.39 10.69
CA GLY A 210 -0.29 -13.56 11.03
C GLY A 210 -1.58 -13.70 10.21
N ASP A 211 -2.07 -12.60 9.64
CA ASP A 211 -3.32 -12.58 8.86
C ASP A 211 -3.11 -13.09 7.42
N SER A 212 -1.87 -13.03 6.93
CA SER A 212 -1.52 -13.48 5.58
C SER A 212 -1.15 -14.95 5.49
N PHE A 213 -0.87 -15.60 6.62
CA PHE A 213 -0.53 -17.01 6.69
C PHE A 213 -1.36 -17.69 7.78
N SER A 214 -2.13 -18.70 7.40
CA SER A 214 -2.79 -19.63 8.33
C SER A 214 -1.81 -20.44 9.22
N LEU A 215 -0.53 -20.07 9.26
CA LEU A 215 0.54 -20.65 10.09
C LEU A 215 0.76 -19.91 11.42
N GLY A 216 -0.14 -19.01 11.80
CA GLY A 216 -0.03 -18.23 13.03
C GLY A 216 0.90 -17.02 12.89
N SER A 217 1.02 -16.26 13.96
CA SER A 217 1.49 -14.87 13.96
C SER A 217 3.01 -14.69 13.85
N SER A 218 3.65 -15.51 13.01
CA SER A 218 5.10 -15.64 12.86
C SER A 218 5.74 -14.45 12.13
N PHE A 219 7.01 -14.20 12.43
CA PHE A 219 7.82 -13.20 11.76
C PHE A 219 8.01 -13.54 10.27
N ASN A 220 7.74 -12.59 9.38
CA ASN A 220 7.98 -12.71 7.94
C ASN A 220 9.33 -12.06 7.55
N PRO A 221 10.40 -12.86 7.37
CA PRO A 221 11.72 -12.33 7.03
C PRO A 221 11.72 -11.65 5.65
N HIS A 222 10.85 -12.06 4.72
CA HIS A 222 10.74 -11.42 3.42
C HIS A 222 10.27 -9.96 3.55
N THR A 223 9.22 -9.72 4.33
CA THR A 223 8.72 -8.37 4.60
C THR A 223 9.77 -7.51 5.29
N PHE A 224 10.46 -8.05 6.28
CA PHE A 224 11.53 -7.32 6.98
C PHE A 224 12.63 -6.90 6.01
N LEU A 225 13.15 -7.84 5.21
CA LEU A 225 14.19 -7.55 4.23
C LEU A 225 13.70 -6.55 3.17
N LEU A 226 12.46 -6.67 2.71
CA LEU A 226 11.84 -5.71 1.79
C LEU A 226 11.90 -4.27 2.35
N ILE A 227 11.52 -4.09 3.62
CA ILE A 227 11.54 -2.79 4.30
C ILE A 227 12.98 -2.28 4.44
N VAL A 228 13.91 -3.14 4.88
CA VAL A 228 15.32 -2.79 5.06
C VAL A 228 15.95 -2.34 3.75
N PHE A 229 15.77 -3.10 2.66
CA PHE A 229 16.38 -2.77 1.38
C PHE A 229 15.69 -1.59 0.67
N ALA A 230 14.37 -1.45 0.78
CA ALA A 230 13.66 -0.28 0.26
C ALA A 230 14.06 0.99 1.05
N GLY A 231 14.20 0.90 2.37
CA GLY A 231 14.69 1.98 3.23
C GLY A 231 16.14 2.36 2.95
N ALA A 232 17.01 1.36 2.72
CA ALA A 232 18.40 1.60 2.30
C ALA A 232 18.45 2.39 0.99
N TYR A 233 17.63 2.02 0.00
CA TYR A 233 17.53 2.81 -1.23
C TYR A 233 17.06 4.24 -0.98
N ALA A 234 16.03 4.44 -0.16
CA ALA A 234 15.53 5.78 0.19
C ALA A 234 16.64 6.64 0.82
N PHE A 235 17.43 6.08 1.73
CA PHE A 235 18.58 6.73 2.35
C PHE A 235 19.66 7.13 1.32
N PHE A 236 20.04 6.21 0.42
CA PHE A 236 21.02 6.48 -0.64
C PHE A 236 20.50 7.42 -1.73
N ALA A 237 19.18 7.49 -1.96
CA ALA A 237 18.56 8.40 -2.92
C ALA A 237 18.51 9.84 -2.40
N ILE A 238 18.36 10.02 -1.09
CA ILE A 238 18.40 11.34 -0.42
C ILE A 238 19.85 11.87 -0.35
N GLY A 239 20.84 11.01 -0.10
CA GLY A 239 22.23 11.41 0.12
C GLY A 239 23.13 11.55 -1.11
N SER A 240 22.69 11.21 -2.33
CA SER A 240 23.58 11.11 -3.50
C SER A 240 22.96 11.66 -4.80
N PRO A 241 23.51 12.76 -5.36
CA PRO A 241 23.15 13.28 -6.68
C PRO A 241 23.42 12.29 -7.82
N LYS A 242 24.38 11.37 -7.65
CA LYS A 242 24.70 10.33 -8.66
C LYS A 242 23.64 9.23 -8.71
N THR A 243 22.99 8.92 -7.59
CA THR A 243 21.84 7.98 -7.54
C THR A 243 20.64 8.59 -8.28
N GLN A 244 20.46 9.91 -8.18
CA GLN A 244 19.46 10.65 -8.96
C GLN A 244 19.79 10.65 -10.47
N ALA A 245 21.07 10.69 -10.84
CA ALA A 245 21.54 10.65 -12.24
C ALA A 245 21.35 9.27 -12.91
N VAL A 246 21.61 8.15 -12.21
CA VAL A 246 21.31 6.79 -12.70
C VAL A 246 19.80 6.60 -12.92
N SER A 247 18.96 7.31 -12.14
CA SER A 247 17.49 7.23 -12.25
C SER A 247 16.89 7.84 -13.52
N GLY A 248 17.63 8.69 -14.26
CA GLY A 248 17.25 9.40 -15.51
C GLY A 248 15.75 9.60 -15.76
N ASN A 249 15.30 10.85 -15.76
CA ASN A 249 13.88 11.21 -15.58
C ASN A 249 13.38 10.66 -14.24
N GLY A 250 13.51 11.46 -13.17
CA GLY A 250 13.00 11.18 -11.82
C GLY A 250 11.49 10.91 -11.71
N LEU A 251 10.81 10.72 -12.84
CA LEU A 251 9.39 10.45 -12.98
C LEU A 251 8.99 9.04 -12.52
N ILE A 252 9.84 8.01 -12.66
CA ILE A 252 9.52 6.67 -12.11
C ILE A 252 9.62 6.66 -10.59
N PRO A 253 10.75 7.05 -9.97
CA PRO A 253 10.82 7.13 -8.51
C PRO A 253 9.72 8.04 -7.96
N TRP A 254 9.43 9.16 -8.63
CA TRP A 254 8.31 10.03 -8.28
C TRP A 254 6.96 9.29 -8.34
N LEU A 255 6.60 8.65 -9.46
CA LEU A 255 5.33 7.95 -9.61
C LEU A 255 5.17 6.85 -8.55
N PHE A 256 6.20 6.04 -8.35
CA PHE A 256 6.18 4.96 -7.36
C PHE A 256 6.08 5.51 -5.94
N SER A 257 6.78 6.61 -5.63
CA SER A 257 6.71 7.26 -4.31
C SER A 257 5.32 7.85 -4.06
N ILE A 258 4.69 8.45 -5.07
CA ILE A 258 3.33 9.01 -4.97
C ILE A 258 2.31 7.89 -4.76
N VAL A 259 2.41 6.77 -5.48
CA VAL A 259 1.52 5.62 -5.26
C VAL A 259 1.76 4.99 -3.88
N LEU A 260 3.01 4.84 -3.44
CA LEU A 260 3.30 4.33 -2.10
C LEU A 260 2.73 5.27 -1.02
N LEU A 261 2.96 6.58 -1.16
CA LEU A 261 2.41 7.59 -0.26
C LEU A 261 0.89 7.52 -0.22
N TYR A 262 0.23 7.34 -1.37
CA TYR A 262 -1.22 7.17 -1.43
C TYR A 262 -1.70 5.99 -0.58
N PHE A 263 -1.08 4.81 -0.72
CA PHE A 263 -1.47 3.64 0.08
C PHE A 263 -1.18 3.82 1.57
N VAL A 264 -0.08 4.46 1.94
CA VAL A 264 0.20 4.83 3.33
C VAL A 264 -0.91 5.76 3.85
N LEU A 265 -1.26 6.82 3.12
CA LEU A 265 -2.32 7.74 3.52
C LEU A 265 -3.69 7.05 3.65
N MET A 266 -4.02 6.14 2.73
CA MET A 266 -5.23 5.33 2.82
C MET A 266 -5.21 4.42 4.06
N ALA A 267 -4.09 3.79 4.37
CA ALA A 267 -3.92 2.97 5.57
C ALA A 267 -4.05 3.78 6.86
N LEU A 268 -3.55 5.03 6.89
CA LEU A 268 -3.69 5.94 8.03
C LEU A 268 -5.13 6.40 8.24
N LEU A 269 -5.82 6.76 7.16
CA LEU A 269 -7.20 7.27 7.20
C LEU A 269 -8.19 6.16 7.56
N PHE A 270 -8.08 5.03 6.87
CA PHE A 270 -8.93 3.86 7.05
C PHE A 270 -8.27 2.90 8.03
N TYR A 271 -7.96 1.71 7.54
CA TYR A 271 -7.31 0.66 8.27
C TYR A 271 -6.25 0.01 7.36
N GLY A 272 -5.05 -0.23 7.90
CA GLY A 272 -3.92 -0.84 7.18
C GLY A 272 -3.43 -2.11 7.85
N SER A 273 -3.78 -3.28 7.30
CA SER A 273 -3.11 -4.54 7.61
C SER A 273 -1.87 -4.73 6.73
N PRO A 274 -0.90 -5.57 7.13
CA PRO A 274 0.15 -6.06 6.23
C PRO A 274 -0.41 -6.61 4.91
N ARG A 275 -1.57 -7.28 4.94
CA ARG A 275 -2.32 -7.73 3.76
C ARG A 275 -2.68 -6.59 2.78
N PHE A 276 -2.99 -5.38 3.27
CA PHE A 276 -3.27 -4.22 2.41
C PHE A 276 -2.02 -3.53 1.85
N ARG A 277 -0.82 -3.88 2.33
CA ARG A 277 0.45 -3.47 1.70
C ARG A 277 0.75 -4.30 0.45
N MET A 278 0.26 -5.55 0.39
CA MET A 278 0.51 -6.48 -0.71
C MET A 278 0.45 -5.84 -2.11
N PRO A 279 -0.57 -5.02 -2.46
CA PRO A 279 -0.67 -4.45 -3.80
C PRO A 279 0.44 -3.47 -4.19
N VAL A 280 1.11 -2.86 -3.20
CA VAL A 280 2.27 -1.98 -3.42
C VAL A 280 3.61 -2.68 -3.22
N GLU A 281 3.63 -3.94 -2.77
CA GLU A 281 4.87 -4.71 -2.65
C GLU A 281 5.64 -4.85 -3.97
N PRO A 282 5.01 -5.03 -5.15
CA PRO A 282 5.75 -5.05 -6.40
C PRO A 282 6.54 -3.77 -6.67
N LEU A 283 6.06 -2.62 -6.18
CA LEU A 283 6.79 -1.35 -6.25
C LEU A 283 7.96 -1.35 -5.27
N LEU A 284 7.74 -1.86 -4.06
CA LEU A 284 8.78 -2.03 -3.04
C LEU A 284 9.86 -3.01 -3.47
N TRP A 285 9.55 -4.07 -4.22
CA TRP A 285 10.55 -5.00 -4.77
C TRP A 285 11.52 -4.28 -5.70
N GLY A 286 11.02 -3.33 -6.50
CA GLY A 286 11.86 -2.46 -7.34
C GLY A 286 12.84 -1.63 -6.51
N PHE A 287 12.37 -1.01 -5.43
CA PHE A 287 13.21 -0.25 -4.52
C PHE A 287 14.18 -1.12 -3.72
N ALA A 288 13.74 -2.29 -3.27
CA ALA A 288 14.58 -3.26 -2.58
C ALA A 288 15.67 -3.82 -3.50
N GLY A 289 15.36 -4.12 -4.76
CA GLY A 289 16.35 -4.51 -5.75
C GLY A 289 17.42 -3.44 -5.99
N LEU A 290 17.02 -2.16 -5.96
CA LEU A 290 17.95 -1.03 -6.03
C LEU A 290 18.82 -0.92 -4.76
N GLY A 291 18.24 -1.05 -3.57
CA GLY A 291 18.98 -1.06 -2.31
C GLY A 291 19.96 -2.22 -2.22
N PHE A 292 19.55 -3.41 -2.67
CA PHE A 292 20.41 -4.59 -2.80
C PHE A 292 21.58 -4.33 -3.75
N CYS A 293 21.32 -3.78 -4.94
CA CYS A 293 22.37 -3.41 -5.89
C CYS A 293 23.36 -2.39 -5.29
N ALA A 294 22.84 -1.38 -4.58
CA ALA A 294 23.68 -0.40 -3.88
C ALA A 294 24.56 -1.05 -2.82
N LEU A 295 24.01 -1.99 -2.02
CA LEU A 295 24.77 -2.77 -1.05
C LEU A 295 25.87 -3.59 -1.71
N MET A 296 25.58 -4.25 -2.82
CA MET A 296 26.54 -5.09 -3.55
C MET A 296 27.70 -4.28 -4.16
N ASN A 297 27.49 -2.99 -4.42
CA ASN A 297 28.51 -2.06 -4.89
C ASN A 297 29.42 -1.52 -3.77
N LEU A 298 29.11 -1.77 -2.50
CA LEU A 298 30.03 -1.45 -1.40
C LEU A 298 31.28 -2.32 -1.48
N ARG A 299 32.44 -1.74 -1.14
CA ARG A 299 33.74 -2.43 -1.20
C ARG A 299 34.11 -3.07 0.14
N GLY A 300 34.72 -4.26 0.07
CA GLY A 300 35.41 -4.92 1.18
C GLY A 300 34.57 -5.14 2.43
N ARG A 301 35.18 -4.89 3.59
CA ARG A 301 34.68 -5.20 4.95
C ARG A 301 33.33 -4.53 5.28
N ASN A 302 33.02 -3.36 4.72
CA ASN A 302 31.75 -2.68 4.99
C ASN A 302 30.55 -3.47 4.44
N ARG A 303 30.70 -4.08 3.25
CA ARG A 303 29.66 -4.92 2.65
C ARG A 303 29.40 -6.16 3.50
N GLU A 304 30.47 -6.82 3.96
CA GLU A 304 30.40 -8.02 4.79
C GLU A 304 29.72 -7.73 6.13
N ILE A 305 30.12 -6.65 6.82
CA ILE A 305 29.50 -6.23 8.08
C ILE A 305 28.00 -5.99 7.88
N LEU A 306 27.61 -5.22 6.86
CA LEU A 306 26.20 -4.94 6.60
C LEU A 306 25.39 -6.20 6.27
N LEU A 307 25.93 -7.12 5.45
CA LEU A 307 25.27 -8.39 5.15
C LEU A 307 25.10 -9.25 6.41
N VAL A 308 26.13 -9.37 7.24
CA VAL A 308 26.07 -10.11 8.51
C VAL A 308 25.05 -9.47 9.45
N CYS A 309 25.04 -8.14 9.58
CA CYS A 309 24.05 -7.43 10.39
C CYS A 309 22.62 -7.66 9.89
N ILE A 310 22.37 -7.55 8.59
CA ILE A 310 21.03 -7.72 7.99
C ILE A 310 20.55 -9.16 8.16
N LEU A 311 21.37 -10.15 7.78
CA LEU A 311 21.03 -11.57 7.88
C LEU A 311 20.92 -12.02 9.34
N GLY A 312 21.84 -11.56 10.19
CA GLY A 312 21.83 -11.84 11.63
C GLY A 312 20.60 -11.24 12.31
N SER A 313 20.20 -10.00 11.99
CA SER A 313 18.98 -9.39 12.51
C SER A 313 17.74 -10.13 12.01
N SER A 314 17.69 -10.52 10.74
CA SER A 314 16.56 -11.28 10.19
C SER A 314 16.45 -12.67 10.83
N LEU A 315 17.57 -13.35 11.08
CA LEU A 315 17.58 -14.66 11.74
C LEU A 315 17.20 -14.53 13.23
N PHE A 316 17.72 -13.52 13.92
CA PHE A 316 17.37 -13.23 15.30
C PHE A 316 15.87 -12.96 15.44
N LEU A 317 15.31 -12.10 14.58
CA LEU A 317 13.87 -11.81 14.58
C LEU A 317 13.02 -13.00 14.17
N TYR A 318 13.54 -13.93 13.35
CA TYR A 318 12.85 -15.17 13.03
C TYR A 318 12.81 -16.13 14.22
N LEU A 319 13.93 -16.30 14.92
CA LEU A 319 14.04 -17.25 16.05
C LEU A 319 13.43 -16.70 17.36
N ALA A 320 13.58 -15.40 17.62
CA ALA A 320 13.08 -14.72 18.81
C ALA A 320 11.85 -13.85 18.52
N GLY A 321 11.17 -14.11 17.40
CA GLY A 321 10.12 -13.24 16.87
C GLY A 321 8.96 -12.99 17.82
N ASP A 322 8.50 -14.02 18.53
CA ASP A 322 7.37 -13.89 19.46
C ASP A 322 7.74 -13.03 20.68
N LEU A 323 8.92 -13.23 21.25
CA LEU A 323 9.43 -12.43 22.37
C LEU A 323 9.61 -10.95 21.98
N VAL A 324 10.18 -10.71 20.80
CA VAL A 324 10.37 -9.33 20.28
C VAL A 324 9.02 -8.68 20.00
N LYS A 325 8.06 -9.43 19.45
CA LYS A 325 6.71 -8.95 19.18
C LYS A 325 5.98 -8.57 20.46
N GLU A 326 6.09 -9.39 21.50
CA GLU A 326 5.49 -9.13 22.81
C GLU A 326 6.11 -7.90 23.50
N GLY A 327 7.43 -7.76 23.43
CA GLY A 327 8.14 -6.57 23.90
C GLY A 327 7.74 -5.30 23.15
N LEU A 328 7.62 -5.37 21.82
CA LEU A 328 7.15 -4.26 20.99
C LEU A 328 5.70 -3.89 21.30
N ARG A 329 4.82 -4.87 21.48
CA ARG A 329 3.43 -4.65 21.92
C ARG A 329 3.40 -3.89 23.24
N THR A 330 4.12 -4.38 24.24
CA THR A 330 4.20 -3.75 25.57
C THR A 330 4.72 -2.31 25.50
N ALA A 331 5.76 -2.06 24.69
CA ALA A 331 6.30 -0.71 24.50
C ALA A 331 5.32 0.23 23.80
N VAL A 332 4.64 -0.26 22.76
CA VAL A 332 3.59 0.49 22.05
C VAL A 332 2.44 0.83 22.99
N ASP A 333 2.02 -0.09 23.85
CA ASP A 333 0.96 0.13 24.83
C ASP A 333 1.35 1.17 25.87
N MET A 334 2.60 1.15 26.34
CA MET A 334 3.13 2.11 27.30
C MET A 334 3.24 3.53 26.71
N ILE A 335 3.64 3.64 25.44
CA ILE A 335 3.87 4.93 24.77
C ILE A 335 2.56 5.54 24.27
N LEU A 336 1.65 4.72 23.73
CA LEU A 336 0.43 5.20 23.07
C LEU A 336 -0.80 5.10 23.97
N GLY A 337 -0.68 4.53 25.18
CA GLY A 337 -1.69 4.59 26.24
C GLY A 337 -2.96 3.80 25.94
N TYR A 338 -2.86 2.76 25.11
CA TYR A 338 -4.00 2.00 24.58
C TYR A 338 -4.17 0.64 25.30
N ARG A 339 -4.24 0.64 26.64
CA ARG A 339 -4.39 -0.60 27.44
C ARG A 339 -5.68 -1.38 27.13
N GLU A 340 -6.73 -0.70 26.64
CA GLU A 340 -8.02 -1.32 26.30
C GLU A 340 -8.03 -2.03 24.94
N PHE A 341 -6.98 -1.83 24.12
CA PHE A 341 -6.87 -2.39 22.77
C PHE A 341 -6.57 -3.90 22.76
N TRP A 342 -6.32 -4.52 23.92
CA TRP A 342 -5.91 -5.92 24.02
C TRP A 342 -6.85 -6.80 24.87
N GLY A 343 -8.06 -6.32 25.16
CA GLY A 343 -9.01 -7.02 26.00
C GLY A 343 -8.51 -7.20 27.44
N LYS A 344 -9.42 -7.48 28.36
CA LYS A 344 -9.02 -8.07 29.64
C LYS A 344 -8.32 -9.37 29.29
N GLY A 345 -7.02 -9.48 29.57
CA GLY A 345 -6.36 -10.77 29.63
C GLY A 345 -7.27 -11.69 30.43
N SER A 346 -7.74 -12.77 29.79
CA SER A 346 -8.31 -13.88 30.54
C SER A 346 -7.21 -14.34 31.50
N PRO A 347 -7.52 -14.54 32.79
CA PRO A 347 -6.52 -14.94 33.79
C PRO A 347 -5.82 -16.26 33.44
#